data_AF-V4NFT0-F1
#
_entry.id   AF-V4NFT0-F1
#
_cell.length_a   1.000
_cell.length_b   1.000
_cell.length_c   1.000
_cell.angle_alpha   90.00
_cell.angle_beta   90.00
_cell.angle_gamma   90.00
#
_symmetry.space_group_name_H-M   'P 1'
#
loop_
_entity.id
_entity.type
_entity.pdbx_description
1 polymer ?
#
loop_
_entity_poly.entity_id
_entity_poly.type
_entity_poly.pdbx_seq_one_letter_code
_entity_poly.pdbx_strand_id
1 'polypeptide(L)'
;EKKYEFRKSIFKNKNVDTVLIYATMPIGKVVGEFEVGDILALSPSELWDKTKRHAGITRAFFNDYFHQRDKAFAISVKSPIRYSYPIDLNEIVPGGSAPQSFRYV
;
A
#
# COMPACT_ATOMS: atom_id res chain seq x y z
N GLU A 1 8.19 9.20 9.74
CA GLU A 1 7.01 9.15 8.87
C GLU A 1 7.14 8.00 7.86
N LYS A 2 6.06 7.25 7.61
CA LYS A 2 6.02 6.12 6.67
C LYS A 2 6.01 6.67 5.25
N LYS A 3 6.93 6.20 4.38
CA LYS A 3 7.05 6.65 2.98
C LYS A 3 6.89 5.54 1.95
N TYR A 4 6.66 4.30 2.40
CA TYR A 4 6.56 3.14 1.53
C TYR A 4 5.38 2.26 1.90
N GLU A 5 4.65 1.81 0.89
CA GLU A 5 3.68 0.72 0.99
C GLU A 5 4.29 -0.56 0.42
N PHE A 6 4.37 -1.61 1.25
CA PHE A 6 4.99 -2.88 0.87
C PHE A 6 3.98 -3.87 0.35
N ARG A 7 4.28 -4.53 -0.77
CA ARG A 7 3.37 -5.49 -1.40
C ARG A 7 4.10 -6.70 -1.97
N LYS A 8 3.45 -7.86 -1.95
CA LYS A 8 3.93 -9.12 -2.56
C LYS A 8 3.84 -9.12 -4.09
N SER A 9 2.95 -8.30 -4.63
CA SER A 9 2.74 -8.09 -6.05
C SER A 9 2.40 -6.62 -6.31
N ILE A 10 2.61 -6.16 -7.53
CA ILE A 10 2.21 -4.83 -7.97
C ILE A 10 1.00 -4.92 -8.91
N PHE A 11 0.24 -3.83 -9.01
CA PHE A 11 -0.83 -3.71 -9.99
C PHE A 11 -0.29 -3.87 -11.43
N LYS A 12 -1.13 -4.43 -12.31
CA LYS A 12 -0.77 -4.68 -13.72
C LYS A 12 -0.88 -3.43 -14.58
N ASN A 13 -1.80 -2.53 -14.25
CA ASN A 13 -1.99 -1.28 -14.98
C ASN A 13 -0.89 -0.28 -14.61
N LYS A 14 -0.02 0.06 -15.55
CA LYS A 14 1.09 1.00 -15.32
C LYS A 14 0.64 2.47 -15.23
N ASN A 15 -0.61 2.76 -15.58
CA ASN A 15 -1.17 4.11 -15.56
C ASN A 15 -1.85 4.44 -14.22
N VAL A 16 -1.64 3.62 -13.17
CA VAL A 16 -2.10 3.96 -11.82
C VAL A 16 -1.23 5.08 -11.28
N ASP A 17 -1.85 6.20 -10.99
CA ASP A 17 -1.27 7.42 -10.44
C ASP A 17 -1.60 7.61 -8.96
N THR A 18 -2.75 7.10 -8.50
CA THR A 18 -3.24 7.28 -7.12
C THR A 18 -3.65 5.96 -6.47
N VAL A 19 -3.37 5.81 -5.18
CA VAL A 19 -3.82 4.69 -4.36
C VAL A 19 -4.73 5.19 -3.24
N LEU A 20 -5.96 4.68 -3.20
CA LEU A 20 -6.89 4.87 -2.08
C LEU A 20 -6.56 3.90 -0.94
N ILE A 21 -6.51 4.41 0.29
CA ILE A 21 -6.22 3.65 1.50
C ILE A 21 -7.55 3.26 2.17
N TYR A 22 -7.90 1.98 2.09
CA TYR A 22 -9.00 1.41 2.87
C TYR A 22 -8.48 0.92 4.23
N ALA A 23 -9.10 1.39 5.31
CA ALA A 23 -8.88 0.87 6.65
C ALA A 23 -9.91 -0.22 6.96
N THR A 24 -9.41 -1.41 7.32
CA THR A 24 -10.26 -2.55 7.69
C THR A 24 -11.06 -2.30 8.96
N MET A 25 -11.93 -3.24 9.32
CA MET A 25 -12.70 -3.18 10.56
C MET A 25 -11.78 -2.94 11.78
N PRO A 26 -12.21 -2.12 12.76
CA PRO A 26 -13.57 -1.57 12.91
C PRO A 26 -13.86 -0.29 12.10
N ILE A 27 -12.90 0.27 11.36
CA ILE A 27 -13.10 1.53 10.62
C ILE A 27 -13.95 1.30 9.36
N GLY A 28 -13.57 0.31 8.56
CA GLY A 28 -14.35 -0.13 7.40
C GLY A 28 -14.54 0.91 6.28
N LYS A 29 -13.64 1.89 6.14
CA LYS A 29 -13.80 3.06 5.26
C LYS A 29 -12.52 3.40 4.51
N VAL A 30 -12.63 4.18 3.43
CA VAL A 30 -11.50 4.82 2.75
C VAL A 30 -11.09 6.05 3.57
N VAL A 31 -9.85 6.07 4.06
CA VAL A 31 -9.37 7.07 5.03
C VAL A 31 -8.43 8.11 4.44
N GLY A 32 -8.05 7.95 3.17
CA GLY A 32 -7.13 8.82 2.50
C GLY A 32 -6.59 8.20 1.22
N GLU A 33 -5.63 8.88 0.63
CA GLU A 33 -5.01 8.50 -0.63
C GLU A 33 -3.56 8.99 -0.70
N PHE A 34 -2.83 8.50 -1.69
CA PHE A 34 -1.52 9.02 -2.03
C PHE A 34 -1.21 8.82 -3.51
N GLU A 35 -0.38 9.71 -4.05
CA GLU A 35 0.19 9.58 -5.38
C GLU A 35 1.28 8.50 -5.41
N VAL A 36 1.26 7.66 -6.43
CA VAL A 36 2.25 6.63 -6.69
C VAL A 36 3.57 7.29 -7.08
N GLY A 37 4.59 7.13 -6.24
CA GLY A 37 5.96 7.45 -6.58
C GLY A 37 6.69 6.31 -7.27
N ASP A 38 8.01 6.24 -7.06
CA ASP A 38 8.82 5.16 -7.60
C ASP A 38 8.39 3.82 -6.99
N ILE A 39 8.39 2.78 -7.84
CA ILE A 39 8.12 1.40 -7.44
C ILE A 39 9.44 0.63 -7.48
N LEU A 40 9.92 0.22 -6.30
CA LEU A 40 11.07 -0.66 -6.19
C LEU A 40 10.61 -2.12 -6.26
N ALA A 41 11.34 -2.95 -7.01
CA ALA A 41 11.09 -4.38 -7.14
C ALA A 41 12.40 -5.15 -6.96
N LEU A 42 12.66 -5.63 -5.74
CA LEU A 42 13.95 -6.20 -5.32
C LEU A 42 13.75 -7.45 -4.46
N SER A 43 14.83 -8.11 -4.05
CA SER A 43 14.74 -9.11 -2.99
C SER A 43 14.31 -8.46 -1.67
N PRO A 44 13.65 -9.18 -0.74
CA PRO A 44 13.22 -8.59 0.54
C PRO A 44 14.36 -7.97 1.33
N SER A 45 15.56 -8.58 1.32
CA SER A 45 16.71 -8.05 2.04
C SER A 45 17.16 -6.70 1.48
N GLU A 46 17.36 -6.61 0.16
CA GLU A 46 17.77 -5.38 -0.50
C GLU A 46 16.71 -4.29 -0.38
N LEU A 47 15.44 -4.66 -0.51
CA LEU A 47 14.32 -3.74 -0.36
C LEU A 47 14.32 -3.15 1.05
N TRP A 48 14.42 -4.00 2.08
CA TRP A 48 14.49 -3.55 3.47
C TRP A 48 15.64 -2.59 3.70
N ASP A 49 16.84 -2.88 3.22
CA ASP A 49 17.99 -2.01 3.43
C ASP A 49 17.82 -0.62 2.81
N LYS A 50 17.15 -0.53 1.66
CA LYS A 50 16.81 0.74 1.01
C LYS A 50 15.69 1.50 1.72
N THR A 51 14.71 0.81 2.29
CA THR A 51 13.48 1.44 2.78
C THR A 51 13.34 1.52 4.30
N LYS A 52 14.15 0.79 5.09
CA LYS A 52 13.99 0.61 6.55
C LYS A 52 13.83 1.90 7.36
N ARG A 53 14.51 2.98 6.94
CA ARG A 53 14.42 4.30 7.61
C ARG A 53 13.02 4.91 7.57
N HIS A 54 12.21 4.53 6.59
CA HIS A 54 10.88 5.08 6.36
C HIS A 54 9.80 4.00 6.17
N ALA A 55 10.06 2.77 6.64
CA ALA A 55 9.18 1.62 6.44
C ALA A 55 7.83 1.74 7.17
N GLY A 56 7.80 2.40 8.33
CA GLY A 56 6.60 2.49 9.17
C GLY A 56 6.17 1.16 9.81
N ILE A 57 7.00 0.12 9.70
CA ILE A 57 6.81 -1.21 10.29
C ILE A 57 8.15 -1.73 10.83
N THR A 58 8.09 -2.72 11.71
CA THR A 58 9.30 -3.37 12.25
C THR A 58 9.91 -4.34 11.23
N ARG A 59 11.21 -4.63 11.39
CA ARG A 59 11.89 -5.65 10.58
C ARG A 59 11.24 -7.03 10.74
N ALA A 60 10.82 -7.38 11.95
CA ALA A 60 10.17 -8.66 12.23
C ALA A 60 8.87 -8.81 11.43
N PHE A 61 8.01 -7.78 11.44
CA PHE A 61 6.78 -7.76 10.65
C PHE A 61 7.07 -7.83 9.14
N PHE A 62 8.07 -7.07 8.66
CA PHE A 62 8.48 -7.12 7.26
C PHE A 62 8.94 -8.53 6.84
N ASN A 63 9.80 -9.16 7.65
CA ASN A 63 10.33 -10.49 7.38
C ASN A 63 9.23 -11.55 7.37
N ASP A 64 8.31 -11.51 8.34
CA ASP A 64 7.16 -12.41 8.39
C ASP A 64 6.25 -12.23 7.16
N TYR A 65 5.94 -10.97 6.84
CA TYR A 65 5.13 -10.65 5.67
C TYR A 65 5.75 -11.20 4.38
N PHE A 66 7.07 -11.06 4.17
CA PHE A 66 7.79 -11.53 2.99
C PHE A 66 8.44 -12.91 3.14
N HIS A 67 8.03 -13.72 4.13
CA HIS A 67 8.56 -15.06 4.31
C HIS A 67 8.41 -15.90 3.04
N GLN A 68 9.48 -16.60 2.64
CA GLN A 68 9.58 -17.40 1.41
C GLN A 68 9.27 -16.64 0.12
N ARG A 69 9.57 -15.33 0.07
CA ARG A 69 9.48 -14.53 -1.16
C ARG A 69 10.86 -14.15 -1.65
N ASP A 70 11.13 -14.42 -2.92
CA ASP A 70 12.37 -13.97 -3.57
C ASP A 70 12.26 -12.54 -4.11
N LYS A 71 11.03 -12.02 -4.20
CA LYS A 71 10.72 -10.70 -4.73
C LYS A 71 9.71 -9.97 -3.87
N ALA A 72 9.98 -8.70 -3.60
CA ALA A 72 9.15 -7.79 -2.84
C ALA A 72 9.05 -6.44 -3.57
N PHE A 73 7.94 -5.73 -3.33
CA PHE A 73 7.67 -4.44 -3.92
C PHE A 73 7.50 -3.38 -2.84
N ALA A 74 8.04 -2.18 -3.08
CA ALA A 74 7.76 -0.99 -2.29
C ALA A 74 7.27 0.12 -3.21
N ILE A 75 6.07 0.63 -2.94
CA ILE A 75 5.47 1.77 -3.61
C ILE A 75 5.83 3.01 -2.79
N SER A 76 6.55 3.96 -3.37
CA SER A 76 6.81 5.24 -2.73
C SER A 76 5.51 6.05 -2.60
N VAL A 77 5.28 6.57 -1.41
CA VAL A 77 4.12 7.39 -1.06
C VAL A 77 4.46 8.85 -1.34
N LYS A 78 3.80 9.46 -2.34
CA LYS A 78 3.90 10.89 -2.63
C LYS A 78 2.59 11.60 -2.25
N SER A 79 2.69 12.87 -1.87
CA SER A 79 1.53 13.73 -1.57
C SER A 79 0.42 13.04 -0.75
N PRO A 80 0.72 12.39 0.41
CA PRO A 80 -0.31 11.66 1.13
C PRO A 80 -1.38 12.62 1.66
N ILE A 81 -2.64 12.32 1.36
CA ILE A 81 -3.80 13.08 1.84
C ILE A 81 -4.59 12.18 2.78
N ARG A 82 -4.76 12.63 4.02
CA ARG A 82 -5.68 12.01 4.98
C ARG A 82 -7.01 12.73 4.91
N TYR A 83 -8.09 12.00 4.69
CA TYR A 83 -9.41 12.60 4.65
C TYR A 83 -9.88 12.96 6.06
N SER A 84 -10.42 14.17 6.23
CA SER A 84 -11.07 14.59 7.47
C SER A 84 -12.32 13.76 7.76
N TYR A 85 -13.01 13.31 6.70
CA TYR A 85 -14.19 12.46 6.77
C TYR A 85 -13.96 11.19 5.93
N PRO A 86 -13.75 10.03 6.57
CA PRO A 86 -13.57 8.77 5.85
C PRO A 86 -14.80 8.40 5.03
N ILE A 87 -14.58 7.95 3.80
CA ILE A 87 -15.61 7.68 2.80
C ILE A 87 -16.04 6.21 2.87
N ASP A 88 -17.33 5.92 2.72
CA ASP A 88 -17.78 4.54 2.63
C ASP A 88 -17.23 3.88 1.36
N LEU A 89 -16.81 2.61 1.46
CA LEU A 89 -16.30 1.91 0.28
C LEU A 89 -17.37 1.83 -0.82
N ASN A 90 -18.65 1.72 -0.43
CA ASN A 90 -19.76 1.63 -1.38
C ASN A 90 -19.99 2.93 -2.17
N GLU A 91 -19.49 4.07 -1.69
CA GLU A 91 -19.56 5.34 -2.42
C GLU A 91 -18.52 5.40 -3.56
N ILE A 92 -17.36 4.75 -3.36
CA ILE A 92 -16.29 4.66 -4.37
C ILE A 92 -16.54 3.49 -5.32
N VAL A 93 -16.97 2.36 -4.78
CA VAL A 93 -17.19 1.11 -5.51
C VAL A 93 -18.56 0.55 -5.12
N PRO A 94 -19.64 0.96 -5.81
CA PRO A 94 -20.98 0.46 -5.53
C PRO A 94 -21.04 -1.08 -5.64
N GLY A 95 -21.55 -1.74 -4.59
CA GLY A 95 -21.58 -3.20 -4.48
C GLY A 95 -20.20 -3.84 -4.31
N GLY A 96 -19.16 -3.04 -4.06
CA GLY A 96 -17.79 -3.48 -3.90
C GLY A 96 -17.47 -3.99 -2.50
N SER A 97 -16.51 -4.90 -2.43
CA SER A 97 -15.90 -5.36 -1.18
C SER A 97 -14.43 -4.94 -1.12
N ALA A 98 -13.90 -4.86 0.10
CA ALA A 98 -12.52 -4.49 0.34
C ALA A 98 -11.56 -5.46 -0.38
N PRO A 99 -10.62 -4.97 -1.20
CA PRO A 99 -9.74 -5.86 -1.96
C PRO A 99 -8.71 -6.52 -1.05
N GLN A 100 -8.44 -7.80 -1.29
CA GLN A 100 -7.30 -8.49 -0.67
C GLN A 100 -5.95 -7.97 -1.22
N SER A 101 -5.93 -7.47 -2.46
CA SER A 101 -4.73 -6.90 -3.09
C SER A 101 -4.99 -5.48 -3.59
N PHE A 102 -5.55 -5.33 -4.78
CA PHE A 102 -5.92 -4.06 -5.40
C PHE A 102 -7.27 -4.20 -6.11
N ARG A 103 -7.99 -3.09 -6.22
CA ARG A 103 -9.16 -2.94 -7.09
C ARG A 103 -8.99 -1.63 -7.86
N TYR A 104 -9.17 -1.71 -9.18
CA TYR A 104 -9.20 -0.52 -10.01
C TYR A 104 -10.58 0.12 -9.91
N VAL A 105 -10.61 1.45 -9.87
CA VAL A 105 -11.80 2.29 -9.81
C VAL A 105 -11.83 3.22 -11.01
#